data_AF-A0A1A8SJ84-F1
#
_entry.id   AF-A0A1A8SJ84-F1
#
_cell.length_a   1.000
_cell.length_b   1.000
_cell.length_c   1.000
_cell.angle_alpha   90.00
_cell.angle_beta   90.00
_cell.angle_gamma   90.00
#
_symmetry.space_group_name_H-M   'P 1'
#
loop_
_entity.id
_entity.type
_entity.pdbx_description
1 polymer ?
#
loop_
_entity_poly.entity_id
_entity_poly.type
_entity_poly.pdbx_seq_one_letter_code
_entity_poly.pdbx_strand_id
1 'polypeptide(L)'
;MGVHGLWRLLESTGKPINPETLEGKILAVDISIWLNQAVKGVRDREGNSVQNAHLLTLFNRVCKLLFFRIRPVFVFDGDAPLLKKQTLALRRQRKEELTRESKQTNEKLLKTFLKRQALKATLGDKSKDQLSSLSSVRRVEVDDMYVLPALPLVEEKDKSSSEEEDE
;
A
#
# COMPACT_ATOMS: atom_id res chain seq x y z
N MET A 1 0.36 -8.27 4.64
CA MET A 1 0.30 -9.27 5.73
C MET A 1 1.69 -9.36 6.32
N GLY A 2 1.81 -9.55 7.64
CA GLY A 2 3.09 -9.47 8.34
C GLY A 2 3.10 -8.40 9.43
N VAL A 3 4.26 -8.20 10.05
CA VAL A 3 4.49 -7.21 11.10
C VAL A 3 4.58 -5.82 10.48
N HIS A 4 3.88 -4.85 11.06
CA HIS A 4 3.92 -3.46 10.57
C HIS A 4 5.30 -2.85 10.79
N GLY A 5 5.83 -2.11 9.82
CA GLY A 5 7.14 -1.44 9.91
C GLY A 5 8.38 -2.33 9.80
N LEU A 6 8.25 -3.66 9.88
CA LEU A 6 9.39 -4.58 9.92
C LEU A 6 10.37 -4.42 8.74
N TRP A 7 9.84 -4.27 7.51
CA TRP A 7 10.69 -4.14 6.32
C TRP A 7 11.56 -2.88 6.33
N ARG A 8 11.07 -1.77 6.90
CA ARG A 8 11.87 -0.52 7.03
C ARG A 8 13.05 -0.71 7.96
N LEU A 9 12.89 -1.52 9.00
CA LEU A 9 13.96 -1.81 9.96
C LEU A 9 15.02 -2.76 9.38
N LEU A 10 14.61 -3.69 8.51
CA LEU A 10 15.49 -4.69 7.91
C LEU A 10 16.13 -4.25 6.59
N GLU A 11 15.78 -3.07 6.07
CA GLU A 11 16.24 -2.58 4.77
C GLU A 11 17.77 -2.55 4.64
N SER A 12 18.46 -2.12 5.70
CA SER A 12 19.94 -2.09 5.77
C SER A 12 20.61 -3.46 5.69
N THR A 13 19.86 -4.54 5.96
CA THR A 13 20.37 -5.92 5.96
C THR A 13 20.06 -6.68 4.68
N GLY A 14 19.23 -6.10 3.80
CA GLY A 14 18.82 -6.72 2.54
C GLY A 14 19.98 -6.85 1.56
N LYS A 15 20.14 -8.04 0.96
CA LYS A 15 21.11 -8.27 -0.13
C LYS A 15 20.37 -8.52 -1.45
N PRO A 16 20.62 -7.73 -2.50
CA PRO A 16 20.05 -7.99 -3.81
C PRO A 16 20.65 -9.28 -4.38
N ILE A 17 19.79 -10.15 -4.90
CA ILE A 17 20.20 -11.40 -5.55
C ILE A 17 19.60 -11.49 -6.95
N ASN A 18 20.41 -11.92 -7.91
CA ASN A 18 19.91 -12.19 -9.25
C ASN A 18 19.15 -13.52 -9.25
N PRO A 19 18.00 -13.61 -9.94
CA PRO A 19 17.17 -14.83 -9.94
C PRO A 19 17.89 -16.03 -10.56
N GLU A 20 18.87 -15.82 -11.44
CA GLU A 20 19.73 -16.87 -12.02
C GLU A 20 20.53 -17.63 -10.97
N THR A 21 20.89 -16.97 -9.85
CA THR A 21 21.62 -17.63 -8.74
C THR A 21 20.78 -18.66 -7.97
N LEU A 22 19.48 -18.71 -8.26
CA LEU A 22 18.53 -19.64 -7.67
C LEU A 22 18.26 -20.86 -8.57
N GLU A 23 18.98 -21.00 -9.70
CA GLU A 23 18.85 -22.13 -10.61
C GLU A 23 18.99 -23.48 -9.88
N GLY A 24 18.07 -24.41 -10.15
CA GLY A 24 18.06 -25.76 -9.55
C GLY A 24 17.61 -25.82 -8.09
N LYS A 25 17.48 -24.68 -7.40
CA LYS A 25 17.04 -24.64 -6.00
C LYS A 25 15.56 -24.97 -5.86
N ILE A 26 15.23 -25.60 -4.73
CA ILE A 26 13.85 -25.81 -4.30
C ILE A 26 13.44 -24.59 -3.47
N LEU A 27 12.37 -23.91 -3.85
CA LEU A 27 11.84 -22.76 -3.11
C LEU A 27 10.43 -23.05 -2.62
N ALA A 28 10.22 -22.92 -1.32
CA ALA A 28 8.88 -22.89 -0.74
C ALA A 28 8.21 -21.55 -1.09
N VAL A 29 7.04 -21.62 -1.73
CA VAL A 29 6.27 -20.46 -2.17
C VAL A 29 4.98 -20.40 -1.37
N ASP A 30 4.81 -19.35 -0.57
CA ASP A 30 3.54 -19.04 0.09
C ASP A 30 2.52 -18.55 -0.95
N ILE A 31 1.58 -19.42 -1.28
CA ILE A 31 0.56 -19.16 -2.28
C ILE A 31 -0.60 -18.32 -1.73
N SER A 32 -0.82 -18.33 -0.41
CA SER A 32 -1.91 -17.60 0.23
C SER A 32 -1.75 -16.09 0.05
N ILE A 33 -0.49 -15.61 0.06
CA ILE A 33 -0.13 -14.24 -0.22
C ILE A 33 -0.31 -13.93 -1.71
N TRP A 34 0.11 -14.83 -2.60
CA TRP A 34 -0.04 -14.64 -4.05
C TRP A 34 -1.50 -14.51 -4.48
N LEU A 35 -2.38 -15.37 -3.96
CA LEU A 35 -3.81 -15.32 -4.23
C LEU A 35 -4.43 -14.02 -3.73
N ASN A 36 -4.12 -13.61 -2.50
CA ASN A 36 -4.61 -12.34 -1.94
C ASN A 36 -4.13 -11.14 -2.76
N GLN A 37 -2.87 -11.13 -3.19
CA GLN A 37 -2.31 -10.08 -4.04
C GLN A 37 -2.98 -10.07 -5.41
N ALA A 38 -3.22 -11.23 -6.01
CA ALA A 38 -3.85 -11.31 -7.32
C ALA A 38 -5.28 -10.74 -7.30
N VAL A 39 -6.09 -11.14 -6.30
CA VAL A 39 -7.48 -10.68 -6.19
C VAL A 39 -7.58 -9.20 -5.84
N LYS A 40 -6.66 -8.67 -5.01
CA LYS A 40 -6.73 -7.26 -4.56
C LYS A 40 -5.98 -6.30 -5.47
N GLY A 41 -4.90 -6.76 -6.09
CA GLY A 41 -3.93 -5.94 -6.80
C GLY A 41 -4.10 -5.91 -8.32
N VAL A 42 -4.68 -6.94 -8.94
CA VAL A 42 -4.96 -6.92 -10.38
C VAL A 42 -6.30 -6.22 -10.61
N ARG A 43 -6.24 -5.00 -11.13
CA ARG A 43 -7.39 -4.19 -11.50
C ARG A 43 -7.30 -3.82 -12.97
N ASP A 44 -8.45 -3.69 -13.61
CA ASP A 44 -8.52 -3.13 -14.96
C ASP A 44 -8.25 -1.62 -14.94
N ARG A 45 -8.10 -1.00 -16.11
CA ARG A 45 -7.93 0.47 -16.28
C ARG A 45 -9.02 1.27 -15.58
N GLU A 46 -10.22 0.69 -15.47
CA GLU A 46 -11.39 1.27 -14.83
C GLU A 46 -11.44 0.99 -13.31
N GLY A 47 -10.46 0.29 -12.75
CA GLY A 47 -10.40 -0.09 -11.34
C GLY A 47 -11.26 -1.32 -10.98
N ASN A 48 -11.89 -1.95 -11.97
CA ASN A 48 -12.71 -3.14 -11.77
C ASN A 48 -11.89 -4.39 -11.46
N SER A 49 -12.49 -5.34 -10.75
CA SER A 49 -11.86 -6.64 -10.51
C SER A 49 -11.82 -7.46 -11.79
N VAL A 50 -10.63 -7.91 -12.19
CA VAL A 50 -10.49 -8.81 -13.34
C VAL A 50 -10.96 -10.22 -12.94
N GLN A 51 -11.80 -10.83 -13.75
CA GLN A 51 -12.22 -12.21 -13.53
C GLN A 51 -11.02 -13.15 -13.67
N ASN A 52 -10.93 -14.18 -12.81
CA ASN A 52 -9.84 -15.15 -12.81
C ASN A 52 -8.43 -14.56 -12.71
N ALA A 53 -8.28 -13.34 -12.15
CA ALA A 53 -6.99 -12.68 -11.94
C ALA A 53 -5.97 -13.55 -11.18
N HIS A 54 -6.45 -14.39 -10.28
CA HIS A 54 -5.64 -15.34 -9.53
C HIS A 54 -4.95 -16.36 -10.43
N LEU A 55 -5.66 -16.94 -11.42
CA LEU A 55 -5.07 -17.91 -12.35
C LEU A 55 -4.01 -17.26 -13.23
N LEU A 56 -4.30 -16.09 -13.80
CA LEU A 56 -3.35 -15.37 -14.65
C LEU A 56 -2.07 -14.99 -13.88
N THR A 57 -2.23 -14.47 -12.67
CA THR A 57 -1.10 -14.08 -11.83
C THR A 57 -0.26 -15.28 -11.42
N LEU A 58 -0.90 -16.38 -11.01
CA LEU A 58 -0.18 -17.61 -10.67
C LEU A 58 0.57 -18.14 -11.90
N PHE A 59 -0.12 -18.30 -13.03
CA PHE A 59 0.47 -18.84 -14.26
C PHE A 59 1.75 -18.11 -14.64
N ASN A 60 1.68 -16.77 -14.74
CA ASN A 60 2.84 -15.95 -15.10
C ASN A 60 3.98 -16.07 -14.09
N ARG A 61 3.67 -16.15 -12.78
CA ARG A 61 4.70 -16.32 -11.74
C ARG A 61 5.33 -17.71 -11.78
N VAL A 62 4.55 -18.77 -12.02
CA VAL A 62 5.05 -20.13 -12.19
C VAL A 62 5.95 -20.21 -13.42
N CYS A 63 5.51 -19.67 -14.56
CA CYS A 63 6.34 -19.60 -15.77
C CYS A 63 7.67 -18.87 -15.50
N LYS A 64 7.66 -17.78 -14.75
CA LYS A 64 8.89 -17.06 -14.37
C LYS A 64 9.82 -17.91 -13.50
N LEU A 65 9.30 -18.65 -12.53
CA LEU A 65 10.13 -19.54 -11.69
C LEU A 65 10.73 -20.68 -12.51
N LEU A 66 9.93 -21.32 -13.37
CA LEU A 66 10.38 -22.39 -14.25
C LEU A 66 11.38 -21.91 -15.31
N PHE A 67 11.25 -20.66 -15.79
CA PHE A 67 12.23 -20.04 -16.69
C PHE A 67 13.64 -20.00 -16.08
N PHE A 68 13.76 -19.68 -14.79
CA PHE A 68 15.04 -19.75 -14.06
C PHE A 68 15.37 -21.15 -13.53
N ARG A 69 14.67 -22.20 -13.99
CA ARG A 69 14.80 -23.60 -13.54
C ARG A 69 14.73 -23.75 -12.02
N ILE A 70 13.94 -22.91 -11.36
CA ILE A 70 13.62 -23.03 -9.96
C ILE A 70 12.53 -24.10 -9.80
N ARG A 71 12.62 -24.92 -8.75
CA ARG A 71 11.61 -25.92 -8.41
C ARG A 71 10.70 -25.40 -7.29
N PRO A 72 9.55 -24.78 -7.59
CA PRO A 72 8.65 -24.28 -6.56
C PRO A 72 7.93 -25.42 -5.83
N VAL A 73 7.82 -25.29 -4.51
CA VAL A 73 6.93 -26.09 -3.66
C VAL A 73 5.89 -25.14 -3.08
N PHE A 74 4.63 -25.30 -3.50
CA PHE A 74 3.55 -24.44 -3.03
C PHE A 74 3.10 -24.84 -1.62
N VAL A 75 3.12 -23.88 -0.72
CA VAL A 75 2.66 -24.03 0.66
C VAL A 75 1.37 -23.24 0.83
N PHE A 76 0.32 -23.94 1.26
CA PHE A 76 -0.97 -23.36 1.57
C PHE A 76 -1.10 -23.20 3.09
N ASP A 77 -1.60 -22.04 3.51
CA ASP A 77 -2.04 -21.85 4.90
C ASP A 77 -3.18 -22.81 5.22
N GLY A 78 -3.10 -23.48 6.36
CA GLY A 78 -4.21 -24.21 6.96
C GLY A 78 -5.10 -23.29 7.79
N ASP A 79 -5.70 -23.85 8.84
CA ASP A 79 -6.54 -23.08 9.74
C ASP A 79 -5.75 -22.02 10.51
N ALA A 80 -6.31 -20.80 10.54
CA ALA A 80 -5.72 -19.71 11.31
C ALA A 80 -5.83 -19.98 12.82
N PRO A 81 -4.77 -19.74 13.61
CA PRO A 81 -4.82 -19.86 15.06
C PRO A 81 -5.81 -18.83 15.66
N LEU A 82 -6.32 -19.12 16.86
CA LEU A 82 -7.35 -18.30 17.53
C LEU A 82 -6.97 -16.82 17.62
N LEU A 83 -5.70 -16.53 17.94
CA LEU A 83 -5.19 -15.16 18.02
C LEU A 83 -5.28 -14.40 16.67
N LYS A 84 -4.95 -15.08 15.55
CA LYS A 84 -5.08 -14.50 14.19
C LYS A 84 -6.54 -14.27 13.83
N LYS A 85 -7.46 -15.16 14.27
CA LYS A 85 -8.90 -15.01 14.04
C LYS A 85 -9.48 -13.78 14.76
N GLN A 86 -9.17 -13.60 16.05
CA GLN A 86 -9.64 -12.45 16.84
C GLN A 86 -9.14 -11.11 16.27
N THR A 87 -7.84 -11.02 15.97
CA THR A 87 -7.25 -9.81 15.38
C THR A 87 -7.78 -9.52 13.98
N LEU A 88 -8.06 -10.55 13.18
CA LEU A 88 -8.65 -10.39 11.86
C LEU A 88 -10.10 -9.87 11.95
N ALA A 89 -10.89 -10.34 12.91
CA ALA A 89 -12.24 -9.86 13.15
C ALA A 89 -12.25 -8.37 13.52
N LEU A 90 -11.39 -7.97 14.47
CA LEU A 90 -11.25 -6.55 14.86
C LEU A 90 -10.84 -5.67 13.67
N ARG A 91 -9.91 -6.14 12.82
CA ARG A 91 -9.51 -5.41 11.61
C ARG A 91 -10.65 -5.27 10.60
N ARG A 92 -11.53 -6.28 10.47
CA ARG A 92 -12.70 -6.20 9.60
C ARG A 92 -13.69 -5.17 10.11
N GLN A 93 -14.00 -5.20 11.41
CA GLN A 93 -14.89 -4.23 12.04
C GLN A 93 -14.40 -2.79 11.83
N ARG A 94 -13.13 -2.49 12.14
CA ARG A 94 -12.57 -1.14 11.91
C ARG A 94 -12.65 -0.72 10.45
N LYS A 95 -12.39 -1.64 9.51
CA LYS A 95 -12.51 -1.34 8.07
C LYS A 95 -13.94 -0.98 7.68
N GLU A 96 -14.92 -1.70 8.23
CA GLU A 96 -16.35 -1.46 7.97
C GLU A 96 -16.80 -0.11 8.53
N GLU A 97 -16.38 0.22 9.76
CA GLU A 97 -16.61 1.53 10.41
C GLU A 97 -16.03 2.67 9.56
N LEU A 98 -14.75 2.60 9.18
CA LEU A 98 -14.10 3.60 8.33
C LEU A 98 -14.78 3.73 6.96
N THR A 99 -15.23 2.62 6.37
CA THR A 99 -15.95 2.64 5.10
C THR A 99 -17.31 3.35 5.25
N ARG A 100 -18.00 3.14 6.37
CA ARG A 100 -19.26 3.81 6.69
C ARG A 100 -19.06 5.31 6.89
N GLU A 101 -18.05 5.71 7.67
CA GLU A 101 -17.70 7.12 7.87
C GLU A 101 -17.29 7.81 6.57
N SER A 102 -16.49 7.14 5.73
CA SER A 102 -16.09 7.64 4.41
C SER A 102 -17.31 7.87 3.50
N LYS A 103 -18.29 6.95 3.49
CA LYS A 103 -19.53 7.14 2.73
C LYS A 103 -20.34 8.34 3.23
N GLN A 104 -20.50 8.47 4.55
CA GLN A 104 -21.26 9.58 5.14
C GLN A 104 -20.59 10.94 4.88
N THR A 105 -19.27 11.00 4.99
CA THR A 105 -18.49 12.22 4.71
C THR A 105 -18.57 12.59 3.22
N ASN A 106 -18.44 11.62 2.31
CA ASN A 106 -18.60 11.86 0.87
C ASN A 106 -20.02 12.37 0.52
N GLU A 107 -21.05 11.78 1.11
CA GLU A 107 -22.44 12.23 0.90
C GLU A 107 -22.65 13.68 1.39
N LYS A 108 -22.12 14.03 2.57
CA LYS A 108 -22.17 15.40 3.11
C LYS A 108 -21.41 16.38 2.22
N LEU A 109 -20.23 15.98 1.71
CA LEU A 109 -19.43 16.79 0.80
C LEU A 109 -20.17 17.03 -0.53
N LEU A 110 -20.76 15.99 -1.11
CA LEU A 110 -21.53 16.09 -2.35
C LEU A 110 -22.75 17.00 -2.19
N LYS A 111 -23.52 16.84 -1.10
CA LYS A 111 -24.65 17.73 -0.78
C LYS A 111 -24.20 19.19 -0.65
N THR A 112 -23.06 19.43 -0.01
CA THR A 112 -22.50 20.78 0.15
C THR A 112 -22.06 21.36 -1.19
N PHE A 113 -21.44 20.55 -2.04
CA PHE A 113 -21.03 20.94 -3.39
C PHE A 113 -22.23 21.35 -4.26
N LEU A 114 -23.28 20.52 -4.28
CA LEU A 114 -24.50 20.80 -5.05
C LEU A 114 -25.23 22.06 -4.54
N LYS A 115 -25.33 22.25 -3.23
CA LYS A 115 -25.90 23.47 -2.63
C LYS A 115 -25.13 24.72 -3.07
N ARG A 116 -23.80 24.66 -3.06
CA ARG A 116 -22.95 25.77 -3.54
C ARG A 116 -23.16 26.06 -5.02
N GLN A 117 -23.28 25.03 -5.86
CA GLN A 117 -23.52 25.20 -7.29
C GLN A 117 -24.88 25.84 -7.57
N ALA A 118 -25.93 25.42 -6.85
CA ALA A 118 -27.25 26.02 -6.95
C ALA A 118 -27.24 27.52 -6.53
N LEU A 119 -26.59 27.84 -5.40
CA LEU A 119 -26.45 29.24 -4.95
C LEU A 119 -25.68 30.10 -5.95
N LYS A 120 -24.61 29.57 -6.56
CA LYS A 120 -23.86 30.26 -7.61
C LYS A 120 -24.73 30.54 -8.85
N ALA A 121 -25.57 29.59 -9.25
CA ALA A 121 -26.47 29.74 -10.38
C ALA A 121 -27.56 30.80 -10.13
N THR A 122 -28.05 30.93 -8.90
CA THR A 122 -29.09 31.90 -8.55
C THR A 122 -28.56 33.31 -8.24
N LEU A 123 -27.36 33.43 -7.65
CA LEU A 123 -26.79 34.73 -7.22
C LEU A 123 -25.93 35.44 -8.28
N GLY A 124 -25.64 34.79 -9.43
CA GLY A 124 -25.01 35.43 -10.61
C GLY A 124 -23.75 36.25 -10.33
N ASP A 125 -22.58 35.59 -10.30
CA ASP A 125 -21.17 36.08 -10.36
C ASP A 125 -20.74 37.37 -9.62
N LYS A 126 -21.60 37.97 -8.79
CA LYS A 126 -21.32 39.28 -8.14
C LYS A 126 -20.59 39.19 -6.80
N SER A 127 -20.19 38.01 -6.35
CA SER A 127 -19.46 37.84 -5.09
C SER A 127 -18.12 37.12 -5.33
N LYS A 128 -17.09 37.91 -5.64
CA LYS A 128 -15.68 37.52 -5.46
C LYS A 128 -15.33 37.58 -3.96
N ASP A 129 -16.03 36.84 -3.12
CA ASP A 129 -15.55 36.59 -1.76
C ASP A 129 -14.68 35.35 -1.76
N GLN A 130 -13.48 35.51 -1.20
CA GLN A 130 -12.45 34.49 -1.04
C GLN A 130 -12.99 33.31 -0.22
N LEU A 131 -13.63 32.36 -0.87
CA LEU A 131 -14.16 31.18 -0.20
C LEU A 131 -13.05 30.12 -0.11
N SER A 132 -12.56 29.93 1.11
CA SER A 132 -11.47 29.00 1.48
C SER A 132 -11.55 27.67 0.71
N SER A 133 -10.49 27.38 -0.03
CA SER A 133 -10.35 26.15 -0.80
C SER A 133 -10.56 24.92 0.08
N LEU A 134 -11.32 23.94 -0.45
CA LEU A 134 -11.67 22.66 0.20
C LEU A 134 -10.44 21.81 0.59
N SER A 135 -9.23 22.23 0.23
CA SER A 135 -7.95 21.60 0.57
C SER A 135 -7.57 21.71 2.06
N SER A 136 -8.30 22.49 2.87
CA SER A 136 -7.94 22.80 4.26
C SER A 136 -8.66 21.97 5.33
N VAL A 137 -9.36 20.88 4.95
CA VAL A 137 -9.86 19.91 5.94
C VAL A 137 -8.67 19.11 6.47
N ARG A 138 -8.07 19.58 7.58
CA ARG A 138 -7.12 18.81 8.38
C ARG A 138 -7.77 17.48 8.74
N ARG A 139 -7.27 16.40 8.15
CA ARG A 139 -7.51 15.06 8.70
C ARG A 139 -6.90 15.08 10.09
N VAL A 140 -7.71 14.80 11.11
CA VAL A 140 -7.18 14.45 12.43
C VAL A 140 -6.52 13.10 12.21
N GLU A 141 -5.21 13.10 11.99
CA GLU A 141 -4.41 11.89 12.05
C GLU A 141 -4.50 11.40 13.48
N VAL A 142 -5.28 10.35 13.70
CA VAL A 142 -5.20 9.60 14.94
C VAL A 142 -3.84 8.94 14.89
N ASP A 143 -2.92 9.35 15.77
CA ASP A 143 -1.61 8.72 15.91
C ASP A 143 -1.83 7.22 16.12
N ASP A 144 -1.61 6.43 15.06
CA ASP A 144 -1.60 4.99 15.15
C ASP A 144 -0.43 4.66 16.08
N MET A 145 -0.69 4.01 17.22
CA MET A 145 0.29 3.67 18.26
C MET A 145 1.56 2.95 17.73
N TYR A 146 1.51 2.47 16.48
CA TYR A 146 2.58 1.76 15.78
C TYR A 146 3.31 2.61 14.72
N VAL A 147 3.05 3.91 14.64
CA VAL A 147 3.83 4.83 13.81
C VAL A 147 5.21 4.99 14.46
N LEU A 148 6.22 4.41 13.81
CA LEU A 148 7.62 4.59 14.19
C LEU A 148 8.00 6.07 13.97
N PRO A 149 8.71 6.71 14.93
CA PRO A 149 9.25 8.05 14.76
C PRO A 149 10.09 8.15 13.48
N ALA A 150 10.03 9.31 12.81
CA ALA A 150 10.91 9.57 11.68
C ALA A 150 12.37 9.46 12.15
N LEU A 151 13.18 8.68 11.42
CA LEU A 151 14.61 8.58 11.69
C LEU A 151 15.26 9.96 11.49
N PRO A 152 16.24 10.34 12.33
CA PRO A 152 16.96 11.60 12.15
C PRO A 152 17.62 11.61 10.77
N LEU A 153 17.54 12.75 10.07
CA LEU A 153 18.24 12.97 8.82
C LEU A 153 19.75 12.90 9.10
N VAL A 154 20.43 11.93 8.46
CA VAL A 154 21.88 11.91 8.41
C VAL A 154 22.29 13.09 7.52
N GLU A 155 22.89 14.12 8.12
CA GLU A 155 23.55 15.17 7.37
C GLU A 155 24.70 14.54 6.58
N GLU A 156 24.56 14.44 5.26
CA GLU A 156 25.68 14.14 4.39
C GLU A 156 26.69 15.28 4.51
N LYS A 157 27.73 15.04 5.32
CA LYS A 157 28.90 15.90 5.37
C LYS A 157 29.68 15.67 4.08
N ASP A 158 29.47 16.56 3.11
CA ASP A 158 30.36 16.79 1.98
C ASP A 158 31.79 17.01 2.51
N LYS A 159 32.60 15.96 2.52
CA LYS A 159 34.06 16.09 2.61
C LYS A 159 34.60 16.19 1.20
N SER A 160 34.56 17.41 0.67
CA SER A 160 35.60 17.88 -0.25
C SER A 160 36.92 17.89 0.53
N SER A 161 37.78 16.90 0.28
CA SER A 161 39.17 16.90 0.72
C SER A 161 40.03 16.85 -0.53
N SER A 162 40.49 18.03 -0.94
CA SER A 162 41.58 18.22 -1.89
C SER A 162 42.89 17.80 -1.24
N GLU A 163 43.55 16.79 -1.79
CA GLU A 163 44.96 16.48 -1.54
C GLU A 163 45.64 16.34 -2.91
N GLU A 164 46.22 17.43 -3.40
CA GLU A 164 47.40 17.40 -4.26
C GLU A 164 48.52 18.05 -3.45
N GLU A 165 49.49 17.26 -3.01
CA GLU A 165 50.81 17.74 -2.59
C GLU A 165 51.87 16.96 -3.37
N ASP A 166 52.75 17.74 -3.99
CA ASP A 166 53.94 17.37 -4.73
C ASP A 166 55.00 16.70 -3.84
N GLU A 167 55.59 15.59 -4.31
CA GLU A 167 57.03 15.26 -4.41
C GLU A 167 57.25 13.77 -4.73
#